data_AF-A0A7C2UKM3-F1
#
_entry.id   AF-A0A7C2UKM3-F1
#
_cell.length_a   1.000
_cell.length_b   1.000
_cell.length_c   1.000
_cell.angle_alpha   90.00
_cell.angle_beta   90.00
_cell.angle_gamma   90.00
#
_symmetry.space_group_name_H-M   'P 1'
#
loop_
_entity.id
_entity.type
_entity.pdbx_description
1 polymer ?
#
loop_
_entity_poly.entity_id
_entity_poly.type
_entity_poly.pdbx_seq_one_letter_code
_entity_poly.pdbx_strand_id
1 'polypeptide(L)'
;MGAMGREAFFSIVSLWGGELGGASLSRSRPLYFDAGVAYVGAPFQGQTLGQTEARTCPGTMEHPMTTQRDKAAILASLPVRADEDPFVVAIGGFYRRWFNLIDDLQLLIDTVAKVKATEDEDWVPVWSEVGARYEKEAEAALARGDRAAARNAFLQAKSFYSIARFPSPYRSGSAICPADMGPLKEQAYDRYLECFRRAAELLDSPIETVRVRRDGNEAVGHLRLPPGASAQKRVPAVLVMCGGDMYKEDREKYAEGALREGLAALVVDAPGTGQTTFPHAPESVVAWQSALDALGAHPAIDGERLGAFGVSRGGLWVMRLAAHDPRVKGLISVAPGGVGYWGTPEERAEWRKAAYERARKNWFGPRGTRPAPREMTEEEQRAEFLRWSLKDNGLLQNLTMPMYLVNGKVDHLTPIGNLYLALESGPPTGRVARVYPDDGHIAAKNEREWGPAGWRWLRQQLTA
;
A
#
# COMPACT_ATOMS: atom_id res chain seq x y z
N MET A 1 -79.11 23.17 7.97
CA MET A 1 -79.07 22.90 6.51
C MET A 1 -77.84 22.05 6.22
N GLY A 2 -78.06 20.96 5.46
CA GLY A 2 -77.14 19.97 4.85
C GLY A 2 -75.66 19.92 5.24
N ALA A 3 -75.05 18.80 5.64
CA ALA A 3 -74.99 17.44 5.09
C ALA A 3 -73.53 17.10 4.70
N MET A 4 -73.17 15.86 5.03
CA MET A 4 -71.91 15.12 4.90
C MET A 4 -71.10 15.26 3.60
N GLY A 5 -69.78 15.02 3.71
CA GLY A 5 -68.93 14.56 2.60
C GLY A 5 -67.47 14.33 3.05
N ARG A 6 -66.92 13.15 2.74
CA ARG A 6 -65.62 12.61 3.18
C ARG A 6 -64.47 12.93 2.20
N GLU A 7 -63.26 12.56 2.66
CA GLU A 7 -61.98 12.30 1.94
C GLU A 7 -61.05 13.50 1.72
N ALA A 8 -59.72 13.44 1.86
CA ALA A 8 -58.78 12.51 2.50
C ALA A 8 -57.40 13.23 2.56
N PHE A 9 -56.74 13.11 3.72
CA PHE A 9 -55.30 13.07 4.04
C PHE A 9 -54.23 14.00 3.40
N PHE A 10 -53.65 14.84 4.30
CA PHE A 10 -52.23 15.14 4.64
C PHE A 10 -51.18 15.40 3.52
N SER A 11 -50.23 16.34 3.62
CA SER A 11 -49.55 16.91 4.80
C SER A 11 -48.95 18.30 4.51
N ILE A 12 -48.90 19.14 5.54
CA ILE A 12 -48.49 20.55 5.54
C ILE A 12 -47.00 20.70 5.88
N VAL A 13 -46.27 21.36 4.97
CA VAL A 13 -45.37 22.51 5.14
C VAL A 13 -44.70 22.73 6.51
N SER A 14 -43.36 22.75 6.46
CA SER A 14 -42.39 23.77 6.92
C SER A 14 -42.74 24.68 8.12
N LEU A 15 -41.73 25.13 8.88
CA LEU A 15 -41.38 26.56 9.04
C LEU A 15 -40.21 26.77 10.05
N TRP A 16 -39.17 27.49 9.59
CA TRP A 16 -38.34 28.54 10.24
C TRP A 16 -37.52 28.21 11.51
N GLY A 17 -36.28 28.65 11.71
CA GLY A 17 -35.52 29.79 11.17
C GLY A 17 -35.13 30.73 12.32
N GLY A 18 -33.83 30.83 12.66
CA GLY A 18 -33.33 31.75 13.70
C GLY A 18 -31.85 31.57 14.08
N GLU A 19 -31.00 32.44 13.52
CA GLU A 19 -29.64 32.88 13.91
C GLU A 19 -29.51 33.25 15.42
N LEU A 20 -28.38 33.29 16.14
CA LEU A 20 -26.92 33.35 15.93
C LEU A 20 -26.26 33.02 17.30
N GLY A 21 -25.06 32.43 17.33
CA GLY A 21 -24.26 32.33 18.56
C GLY A 21 -23.01 31.46 18.41
N GLY A 22 -21.85 32.10 18.35
CA GLY A 22 -20.56 31.46 18.09
C GLY A 22 -20.16 30.43 19.15
N ALA A 23 -19.76 29.25 18.66
CA ALA A 23 -18.84 28.36 19.33
C ALA A 23 -18.05 27.60 18.27
N SER A 24 -16.72 27.77 18.32
CA SER A 24 -15.76 26.97 17.56
C SER A 24 -15.95 25.48 17.91
N LEU A 25 -16.62 24.74 17.02
CA LEU A 25 -16.67 23.29 17.07
C LEU A 25 -15.32 22.75 16.59
N SER A 26 -14.46 22.38 17.54
CA SER A 26 -13.33 21.50 17.27
C SER A 26 -13.88 20.21 16.68
N ARG A 27 -13.61 19.96 15.39
CA ARG A 27 -13.90 18.68 14.76
C ARG A 27 -12.98 17.63 15.36
N SER A 28 -13.45 16.91 16.38
CA SER A 28 -12.87 15.62 16.75
C SER A 28 -13.06 14.67 15.58
N ARG A 29 -12.00 14.47 14.79
CA ARG A 29 -11.96 13.47 13.73
C ARG A 29 -11.66 12.11 14.37
N PRO A 30 -12.37 11.02 13.99
CA PRO A 30 -12.08 9.70 14.52
C PRO A 30 -10.64 9.30 14.19
N LEU A 31 -9.93 8.76 15.19
CA LEU A 31 -8.62 8.15 15.02
C LEU A 31 -8.80 6.86 14.19
N TYR A 32 -8.14 6.79 13.04
CA TYR A 32 -8.11 5.58 12.23
C TYR A 32 -6.99 4.68 12.72
N PHE A 33 -7.35 3.46 13.10
CA PHE A 33 -6.39 2.49 13.58
C PHE A 33 -6.00 1.57 12.43
N ASP A 34 -4.82 1.81 11.87
CA ASP A 34 -4.13 0.75 11.13
C ASP A 34 -3.68 -0.32 12.14
N ALA A 35 -3.60 -1.58 11.75
CA ALA A 35 -3.27 -2.71 12.63
C ALA A 35 -1.91 -3.32 12.28
N GLY A 36 -1.16 -3.82 13.26
CA GLY A 36 0.15 -4.47 13.03
C GLY A 36 1.06 -4.50 14.24
N VAL A 37 1.75 -5.63 14.43
CA VAL A 37 2.10 -6.15 15.77
C VAL A 37 3.31 -7.07 15.75
N ALA A 38 4.19 -6.90 16.75
CA ALA A 38 5.25 -7.81 17.19
C ALA A 38 4.89 -8.81 18.32
N TYR A 39 5.35 -10.08 18.24
CA TYR A 39 5.66 -10.90 19.44
C TYR A 39 6.95 -11.73 19.29
N VAL A 40 7.54 -12.03 20.46
CA VAL A 40 8.87 -12.59 20.74
C VAL A 40 8.86 -14.12 20.63
N GLY A 41 9.72 -14.69 19.77
CA GLY A 41 9.96 -16.13 19.65
C GLY A 41 11.17 -16.59 20.46
N ALA A 42 11.02 -17.69 21.19
CA ALA A 42 12.10 -18.41 21.88
C ALA A 42 13.04 -19.12 20.88
N PRO A 43 14.34 -19.31 21.18
CA PRO A 43 15.31 -19.77 20.19
C PRO A 43 15.29 -21.30 20.01
N PHE A 44 15.27 -21.72 18.74
CA PHE A 44 15.61 -23.08 18.32
C PHE A 44 17.12 -23.15 18.03
N GLN A 45 17.83 -24.08 18.67
CA GLN A 45 19.26 -24.31 18.46
C GLN A 45 19.50 -25.18 17.21
N GLY A 46 20.27 -24.67 16.26
CA GLY A 46 20.79 -25.41 15.11
C GLY A 46 22.31 -25.23 15.03
N GLN A 47 23.03 -26.35 14.96
CA GLN A 47 24.49 -26.46 15.08
C GLN A 47 25.26 -25.81 13.92
N THR A 48 26.41 -25.25 14.26
CA THR A 48 27.40 -24.61 13.37
C THR A 48 28.34 -25.65 12.74
N LEU A 49 28.68 -25.47 11.46
CA LEU A 49 29.82 -26.13 10.80
C LEU A 49 30.70 -25.08 10.14
N GLY A 50 32.01 -25.34 10.18
CA GLY A 50 33.09 -24.35 10.19
C GLY A 50 33.34 -23.57 8.89
N GLN A 51 33.89 -22.37 9.08
CA GLN A 51 34.49 -21.56 8.03
C GLN A 51 36.03 -21.64 8.12
N THR A 52 36.67 -21.79 6.97
CA THR A 52 38.11 -21.57 6.77
C THR A 52 38.36 -20.16 6.25
N GLU A 53 39.25 -19.44 6.92
CA GLU A 53 39.69 -18.08 6.60
C GLU A 53 40.60 -18.02 5.37
N ALA A 54 40.50 -16.93 4.59
CA ALA A 54 41.58 -16.46 3.74
C ALA A 54 41.69 -14.92 3.84
N ARG A 55 42.87 -14.45 4.24
CA ARG A 55 43.26 -13.05 4.41
C ARG A 55 43.53 -12.36 3.07
N THR A 56 43.18 -11.07 2.94
CA THR A 56 43.91 -10.10 2.10
C THR A 56 43.85 -8.69 2.69
N CYS A 57 44.92 -7.91 2.46
CA CYS A 57 45.22 -6.57 2.99
C CYS A 57 44.67 -5.42 2.11
N PRO A 58 44.66 -4.15 2.57
CA PRO A 58 43.68 -3.14 2.17
C PRO A 58 44.15 -2.15 1.10
N GLY A 59 43.21 -1.61 0.32
CA GLY A 59 43.41 -0.45 -0.56
C GLY A 59 42.13 0.02 -1.24
N THR A 60 41.88 1.33 -1.18
CA THR A 60 40.84 2.16 -1.84
C THR A 60 39.38 1.96 -1.43
N MET A 61 38.81 2.98 -0.75
CA MET A 61 37.38 3.14 -0.49
C MET A 61 36.66 3.53 -1.78
N GLU A 62 36.35 2.53 -2.61
CA GLU A 62 35.16 2.56 -3.45
C GLU A 62 34.11 1.71 -2.74
N HIS A 63 32.93 2.24 -2.47
CA HIS A 63 31.82 1.39 -2.01
C HIS A 63 31.45 0.47 -3.18
N PRO A 64 31.67 -0.86 -3.09
CA PRO A 64 31.31 -1.75 -4.18
C PRO A 64 29.77 -1.76 -4.28
N MET A 65 29.22 -1.49 -5.46
CA MET A 65 27.80 -1.71 -5.70
C MET A 65 27.50 -3.18 -5.41
N THR A 66 26.59 -3.42 -4.46
CA THR A 66 26.17 -4.76 -4.04
C THR A 66 25.67 -5.54 -5.26
N THR A 67 26.27 -6.71 -5.54
CA THR A 67 25.78 -7.54 -6.64
C THR A 67 24.45 -8.20 -6.25
N GLN A 68 23.65 -8.65 -7.23
CA GLN A 68 22.43 -9.41 -6.93
C GLN A 68 22.70 -10.69 -6.11
N ARG A 69 23.90 -11.28 -6.24
CA ARG A 69 24.32 -12.44 -5.43
C ARG A 69 24.52 -12.06 -3.97
N ASP A 70 25.14 -10.91 -3.72
CA ASP A 70 25.36 -10.41 -2.36
C ASP A 70 24.02 -10.05 -1.69
N LYS A 71 23.10 -9.42 -2.43
CA LYS A 71 21.75 -9.12 -1.95
C LYS A 71 20.98 -10.37 -1.52
N ALA A 72 21.04 -11.44 -2.32
CA ALA A 72 20.38 -12.70 -1.99
C ALA A 72 20.99 -13.38 -0.76
N ALA A 73 22.32 -13.35 -0.63
CA ALA A 73 23.03 -13.87 0.54
C ALA A 73 22.68 -13.10 1.81
N ILE A 74 22.65 -11.76 1.75
CA ILE A 74 22.24 -10.91 2.87
C ILE A 74 20.80 -11.25 3.29
N LEU A 75 19.85 -11.26 2.36
CA LEU A 75 18.45 -11.63 2.66
C LEU A 75 18.33 -13.01 3.33
N ALA A 76 19.10 -14.00 2.87
CA ALA A 76 19.08 -15.34 3.46
C ALA A 76 19.66 -15.38 4.88
N SER A 77 20.52 -14.43 5.25
CA SER A 77 21.13 -14.33 6.58
C SER A 77 20.30 -13.53 7.60
N LEU A 78 19.32 -12.75 7.13
CA LEU A 78 18.50 -11.91 8.00
C LEU A 78 17.61 -12.75 8.92
N PRO A 79 17.38 -12.32 10.17
CA PRO A 79 16.44 -12.98 11.05
C PRO A 79 15.02 -12.89 10.48
N VAL A 80 14.20 -13.92 10.71
CA VAL A 80 12.77 -13.90 10.37
C VAL A 80 12.00 -13.34 11.57
N ARG A 81 11.32 -12.22 11.38
CA ARG A 81 10.48 -11.59 12.40
C ARG A 81 9.23 -11.04 11.74
N ALA A 82 8.08 -11.23 12.37
CA ALA A 82 6.82 -10.66 11.89
C ALA A 82 6.53 -9.28 12.50
N ASP A 83 7.47 -8.71 13.27
CA ASP A 83 7.27 -7.45 13.96
C ASP A 83 7.53 -6.21 13.11
N GLU A 84 6.90 -5.10 13.48
CA GLU A 84 7.11 -3.79 12.86
C GLU A 84 8.18 -2.98 13.61
N ASP A 85 9.27 -3.62 14.03
CA ASP A 85 10.38 -2.96 14.73
C ASP A 85 11.27 -2.20 13.71
N PRO A 86 11.34 -0.87 13.76
CA PRO A 86 12.11 -0.08 12.81
C PRO A 86 13.62 -0.03 13.13
N PHE A 87 14.09 -0.65 14.22
CA PHE A 87 15.50 -0.71 14.58
C PHE A 87 16.17 -2.02 14.16
N VAL A 88 15.43 -2.93 13.51
CA VAL A 88 15.92 -4.25 13.08
C VAL A 88 15.58 -4.50 11.62
N VAL A 89 16.58 -4.91 10.84
CA VAL A 89 16.36 -5.43 9.48
C VAL A 89 16.06 -6.92 9.58
N ALA A 90 14.85 -7.32 9.22
CA ALA A 90 14.37 -8.70 9.33
C ALA A 90 13.47 -9.09 8.14
N ILE A 91 13.49 -10.38 7.77
CA ILE A 91 12.53 -10.96 6.84
C ILE A 91 11.15 -10.94 7.48
N GLY A 92 10.17 -10.34 6.80
CA GLY A 92 8.82 -10.14 7.33
C GLY A 92 8.67 -8.91 8.23
N GLY A 93 9.77 -8.23 8.58
CA GLY A 93 9.78 -7.10 9.49
C GLY A 93 9.46 -5.75 8.82
N PHE A 94 9.72 -4.65 9.51
CA PHE A 94 9.43 -3.28 9.04
C PHE A 94 10.00 -2.97 7.64
N TYR A 95 11.27 -3.29 7.40
CA TYR A 95 11.96 -2.95 6.15
C TYR A 95 11.61 -3.82 4.94
N ARG A 96 10.77 -4.86 5.12
CA ARG A 96 10.33 -5.74 4.01
C ARG A 96 9.77 -4.98 2.81
N ARG A 97 9.19 -3.81 3.06
CA ARG A 97 8.58 -2.91 2.07
C ARG A 97 9.59 -2.45 1.01
N TRP A 98 10.86 -2.30 1.39
CA TRP A 98 11.91 -1.73 0.55
C TRP A 98 12.95 -2.75 0.07
N PHE A 99 12.91 -4.02 0.50
CA PHE A 99 13.88 -5.03 0.05
C PHE A 99 13.93 -5.19 -1.48
N ASN A 100 12.82 -5.00 -2.18
CA ASN A 100 12.78 -5.04 -3.64
C ASN A 100 13.10 -3.69 -4.31
N LEU A 101 13.25 -2.61 -3.53
CA LEU A 101 13.46 -1.24 -4.01
C LEU A 101 14.89 -0.74 -3.76
N ILE A 102 15.60 -1.33 -2.79
CA ILE A 102 16.97 -0.97 -2.42
C ILE A 102 17.93 -2.03 -2.94
N ASP A 103 18.96 -1.60 -3.66
CA ASP A 103 19.97 -2.50 -4.23
C ASP A 103 21.01 -2.91 -3.18
N ASP A 104 21.53 -1.93 -2.43
CA ASP A 104 22.52 -2.14 -1.38
C ASP A 104 21.85 -2.38 -0.01
N LEU A 105 21.63 -3.65 0.32
CA LEU A 105 21.07 -4.03 1.61
C LEU A 105 22.05 -3.89 2.77
N GLN A 106 23.36 -3.89 2.52
CA GLN A 106 24.32 -3.64 3.59
C GLN A 106 24.26 -2.18 4.03
N LEU A 107 24.18 -1.25 3.08
CA LEU A 107 23.94 0.17 3.35
C LEU A 107 22.64 0.37 4.13
N LEU A 108 21.57 -0.36 3.79
CA LEU A 108 20.33 -0.33 4.58
C LEU A 108 20.60 -0.74 6.04
N ILE A 109 21.26 -1.89 6.27
CA ILE A 109 21.59 -2.40 7.61
C ILE A 109 22.45 -1.40 8.39
N ASP A 110 23.50 -0.87 7.76
CA ASP A 110 24.42 0.09 8.36
C ASP A 110 23.72 1.42 8.69
N THR A 111 22.72 1.81 7.90
CA THR A 111 21.90 3.00 8.15
C THR A 111 20.94 2.77 9.30
N VAL A 112 20.29 1.61 9.39
CA VAL A 112 19.43 1.23 10.52
C VAL A 112 20.20 1.28 11.83
N ALA A 113 21.46 0.82 11.84
CA ALA A 113 22.33 0.87 13.03
C ALA A 113 22.61 2.30 13.54
N LYS A 114 22.37 3.34 12.73
CA LYS A 114 22.52 4.75 13.09
C LYS A 114 21.21 5.39 13.59
N VAL A 115 20.07 4.74 13.37
CA VAL A 115 18.75 5.27 13.76
C VAL A 115 18.63 5.25 15.29
N LYS A 116 18.40 6.43 15.89
CA LYS A 116 18.30 6.59 17.34
C LYS A 116 16.87 6.53 17.85
N ALA A 117 15.94 7.08 17.07
CA ALA A 117 14.53 7.19 17.41
C ALA A 117 13.70 7.30 16.12
N THR A 118 12.37 7.22 16.24
CA THR A 118 11.45 7.29 15.09
C THR A 118 10.84 8.68 14.90
N GLU A 119 11.04 9.59 15.86
CA GLU A 119 10.67 10.99 15.75
C GLU A 119 11.34 11.66 14.55
N ASP A 120 10.64 12.61 13.92
CA ASP A 120 11.05 13.20 12.64
C ASP A 120 12.50 13.73 12.66
N GLU A 121 12.94 14.32 13.78
CA GLU A 121 14.26 14.92 13.94
C GLU A 121 15.42 13.92 13.99
N ASP A 122 15.15 12.67 14.39
CA ASP A 122 16.16 11.59 14.44
C ASP A 122 16.02 10.63 13.24
N TRP A 123 14.80 10.47 12.74
CA TRP A 123 14.46 9.56 11.64
C TRP A 123 14.79 10.17 10.27
N VAL A 124 14.18 11.33 9.97
CA VAL A 124 14.20 11.88 8.61
C VAL A 124 15.61 12.22 8.14
N PRO A 125 16.49 12.88 8.93
CA PRO A 125 17.83 13.24 8.45
C PRO A 125 18.69 12.04 8.08
N VAL A 126 18.65 10.95 8.88
CA VAL A 126 19.45 9.75 8.65
C VAL A 126 19.14 9.14 7.28
N TRP A 127 17.86 9.07 6.92
CA TRP A 127 17.43 8.52 5.63
C TRP A 127 17.61 9.50 4.48
N SER A 128 17.33 10.78 4.70
CA SER A 128 17.52 11.84 3.70
C SER A 128 18.97 12.03 3.31
N GLU A 129 19.93 11.82 4.22
CA GLU A 129 21.37 11.86 3.90
C GLU A 129 21.74 10.79 2.86
N VAL A 130 21.23 9.57 3.00
CA VAL A 130 21.44 8.49 2.02
C VAL A 130 20.75 8.81 0.71
N GLY A 131 19.52 9.35 0.76
CA GLY A 131 18.82 9.84 -0.43
C GLY A 131 19.66 10.87 -1.21
N ALA A 132 20.16 11.90 -0.53
CA ALA A 132 20.96 12.96 -1.12
C ALA A 132 22.29 12.47 -1.73
N ARG A 133 22.90 11.42 -1.16
CA ARG A 133 24.06 10.75 -1.77
C ARG A 133 23.70 10.18 -3.14
N TYR A 134 22.63 9.40 -3.23
CA TYR A 134 22.20 8.82 -4.51
C TYR A 134 21.76 9.87 -5.53
N GLU A 135 21.22 11.01 -5.10
CA GLU A 135 20.95 12.12 -6.03
C GLU A 135 22.24 12.65 -6.67
N LYS A 136 23.31 12.83 -5.88
CA LYS A 136 24.62 13.24 -6.44
C LYS A 136 25.16 12.20 -7.42
N GLU A 137 25.00 10.92 -7.11
CA GLU A 137 25.39 9.81 -8.00
C GLU A 137 24.58 9.86 -9.31
N ALA A 138 23.27 10.14 -9.23
CA ALA A 138 22.40 10.28 -10.38
C ALA A 138 22.79 11.44 -11.29
N GLU A 139 23.09 12.61 -10.72
CA GLU A 139 23.55 13.78 -11.46
C GLU A 139 24.91 13.52 -12.13
N ALA A 140 25.83 12.86 -11.42
CA ALA A 140 27.12 12.50 -11.99
C ALA A 140 26.97 11.52 -13.16
N ALA A 141 26.03 10.56 -13.08
CA ALA A 141 25.72 9.66 -14.18
C ALA A 141 25.10 10.39 -15.38
N LEU A 142 24.19 11.34 -15.15
CA LEU A 142 23.63 12.19 -16.20
C LEU A 142 24.70 13.02 -16.90
N ALA A 143 25.62 13.62 -16.14
CA ALA A 143 26.72 14.42 -16.70
C ALA A 143 27.64 13.59 -17.62
N ARG A 144 27.72 12.27 -17.42
CA ARG A 144 28.45 11.34 -18.29
C ARG A 144 27.61 10.76 -19.44
N GLY A 145 26.34 11.12 -19.53
CA GLY A 145 25.41 10.58 -20.53
C GLY A 145 24.87 9.17 -20.23
N ASP A 146 25.13 8.64 -19.03
CA ASP A 146 24.67 7.31 -18.64
C ASP A 146 23.24 7.37 -18.07
N ARG A 147 22.25 7.33 -18.97
CA ARG A 147 20.83 7.38 -18.62
C ARG A 147 20.39 6.24 -17.71
N ALA A 148 20.93 5.04 -17.91
CA ALA A 148 20.53 3.86 -17.14
C ALA A 148 21.02 3.96 -15.69
N ALA A 149 22.30 4.30 -15.49
CA ALA A 149 22.84 4.51 -14.15
C ALA A 149 22.17 5.70 -13.44
N ALA A 150 21.92 6.80 -14.15
CA ALA A 150 21.21 7.96 -13.61
C ALA A 150 19.81 7.58 -13.11
N ARG A 151 19.05 6.86 -13.94
CA ARG A 151 17.71 6.39 -13.56
C ARG A 151 17.77 5.50 -12.33
N ASN A 152 18.69 4.55 -12.27
CA ASN A 152 18.82 3.66 -11.12
C ASN A 152 19.13 4.45 -9.84
N ALA A 153 20.08 5.38 -9.90
CA ALA A 153 20.45 6.21 -8.76
C ALA A 153 19.29 7.11 -8.29
N PHE A 154 18.50 7.70 -9.19
CA PHE A 154 17.27 8.42 -8.79
C PHE A 154 16.25 7.50 -8.12
N LEU A 155 16.09 6.25 -8.57
CA LEU A 155 15.20 5.28 -7.91
C LEU A 155 15.72 4.85 -6.53
N GLN A 156 17.03 4.70 -6.35
CA GLN A 156 17.63 4.46 -5.03
C GLN A 156 17.39 5.66 -4.11
N ALA A 157 17.66 6.89 -4.59
CA ALA A 157 17.38 8.12 -3.83
C ALA A 157 15.92 8.20 -3.39
N LYS A 158 15.00 7.98 -4.33
CA LYS A 158 13.55 7.90 -4.08
C LYS A 158 13.23 6.89 -2.99
N SER A 159 13.81 5.69 -3.04
CA SER A 159 13.54 4.64 -2.05
C SER A 159 14.01 5.03 -0.64
N PHE A 160 15.14 5.71 -0.50
CA PHE A 160 15.58 6.21 0.81
C PHE A 160 14.73 7.40 1.29
N TYR A 161 14.33 8.31 0.40
CA TYR A 161 13.33 9.34 0.77
C TYR A 161 11.96 8.75 1.10
N SER A 162 11.57 7.62 0.51
CA SER A 162 10.37 6.85 0.86
C SER A 162 10.42 6.32 2.30
N ILE A 163 11.59 5.91 2.77
CA ILE A 163 11.81 5.57 4.18
C ILE A 163 11.77 6.83 5.04
N ALA A 164 12.46 7.90 4.62
CA ALA A 164 12.52 9.17 5.36
C ALA A 164 11.12 9.76 5.62
N ARG A 165 10.26 9.81 4.59
CA ARG A 165 8.88 10.32 4.69
C ARG A 165 7.94 9.39 5.47
N PHE A 166 8.30 8.12 5.68
CA PHE A 166 7.39 7.11 6.21
C PHE A 166 6.68 7.53 7.52
N PRO A 167 5.38 7.20 7.69
CA PRO A 167 4.46 6.66 6.68
C PRO A 167 3.70 7.80 5.95
N SER A 168 4.18 9.04 5.99
CA SER A 168 3.47 10.24 5.57
C SER A 168 3.71 10.60 4.09
N PRO A 169 2.80 11.33 3.39
CA PRO A 169 1.49 11.81 3.85
C PRO A 169 0.48 10.69 4.08
N TYR A 170 -0.05 10.66 5.30
CA TYR A 170 -0.97 9.65 5.77
C TYR A 170 -2.21 10.31 6.38
N ARG A 171 -2.92 11.06 5.55
CA ARG A 171 -4.09 11.86 5.94
C ARG A 171 -5.26 11.02 6.44
N SER A 172 -5.21 9.70 6.22
CA SER A 172 -6.12 8.76 6.87
C SER A 172 -6.03 8.82 8.40
N GLY A 173 -4.98 9.40 8.98
CA GLY A 173 -4.77 9.41 10.43
C GLY A 173 -4.27 8.06 10.92
N SER A 174 -3.43 8.08 11.94
CA SER A 174 -2.84 6.86 12.50
C SER A 174 -2.46 7.07 13.96
N ALA A 175 -2.39 5.97 14.71
CA ALA A 175 -1.78 6.01 16.04
C ALA A 175 -0.24 6.12 15.99
N ILE A 176 0.38 5.89 14.82
CA ILE A 176 1.85 5.92 14.65
C ILE A 176 2.37 7.15 13.90
N CYS A 177 1.50 8.04 13.42
CA CYS A 177 1.91 9.29 12.75
C CYS A 177 0.80 10.34 12.81
N PRO A 178 1.15 11.64 12.77
CA PRO A 178 0.17 12.70 12.61
C PRO A 178 -0.48 12.66 11.21
N ALA A 179 -1.71 13.18 11.11
CA ALA A 179 -2.42 13.27 9.84
C ALA A 179 -1.74 14.24 8.85
N ASP A 180 -1.13 15.31 9.39
CA ASP A 180 -0.36 16.30 8.63
C ASP A 180 1.14 16.06 8.81
N MET A 181 1.92 16.42 7.80
CA MET A 181 3.37 16.25 7.81
C MET A 181 4.05 17.39 8.56
N GLY A 182 5.08 17.06 9.33
CA GLY A 182 6.06 18.05 9.77
C GLY A 182 6.96 18.50 8.61
N PRO A 183 7.68 19.63 8.78
CA PRO A 183 8.48 20.23 7.70
C PRO A 183 9.59 19.31 7.18
N LEU A 184 10.22 18.50 8.04
CA LEU A 184 11.24 17.54 7.63
C LEU A 184 10.67 16.48 6.68
N LYS A 185 9.48 15.95 7.01
CA LYS A 185 8.79 14.97 6.17
C LYS A 185 8.26 15.56 4.88
N GLU A 186 7.77 16.81 4.90
CA GLU A 186 7.41 17.53 3.67
C GLU A 186 8.59 17.63 2.72
N GLN A 187 9.76 18.07 3.20
CA GLN A 187 10.97 18.14 2.38
C GLN A 187 11.37 16.76 1.82
N ALA A 188 11.38 15.72 2.66
CA ALA A 188 11.68 14.36 2.21
C ALA A 188 10.66 13.86 1.17
N TYR A 189 9.38 14.19 1.34
CA TYR A 189 8.33 13.82 0.40
C TYR A 189 8.46 14.55 -0.94
N ASP A 190 8.82 15.83 -0.93
CA ASP A 190 9.10 16.59 -2.15
C ASP A 190 10.30 15.98 -2.92
N ARG A 191 11.38 15.61 -2.22
CA ARG A 191 12.52 14.93 -2.83
C ARG A 191 12.14 13.54 -3.35
N TYR A 192 11.31 12.79 -2.63
CA TYR A 192 10.77 11.51 -3.07
C TYR A 192 10.01 11.63 -4.40
N LEU A 193 9.10 12.60 -4.53
CA LEU A 193 8.35 12.84 -5.77
C LEU A 193 9.27 13.29 -6.91
N GLU A 194 10.20 14.21 -6.62
CA GLU A 194 11.13 14.75 -7.60
C GLU A 194 12.08 13.69 -8.15
N CYS A 195 12.67 12.85 -7.28
CA CYS A 195 13.53 11.75 -7.69
C CYS A 195 12.77 10.76 -8.58
N PHE A 196 11.51 10.43 -8.24
CA PHE A 196 10.71 9.55 -9.09
C PHE A 196 10.42 10.19 -10.45
N ARG A 197 10.02 11.48 -10.48
CA ARG A 197 9.75 12.22 -11.72
C ARG A 197 10.97 12.19 -12.65
N ARG A 198 12.16 12.47 -12.11
CA ARG A 198 13.40 12.44 -12.89
C ARG A 198 13.80 11.05 -13.35
N ALA A 199 13.57 10.02 -12.54
CA ALA A 199 13.74 8.63 -12.99
C ALA A 199 12.76 8.26 -14.12
N ALA A 200 11.52 8.75 -14.03
CA ALA A 200 10.47 8.52 -15.02
C ALA A 200 10.78 9.19 -16.37
N GLU A 201 11.34 10.40 -16.36
CA GLU A 201 11.75 11.13 -17.57
C GLU A 201 12.86 10.43 -18.37
N LEU A 202 13.60 9.52 -17.73
CA LEU A 202 14.68 8.77 -18.37
C LEU A 202 14.19 7.49 -19.08
N LEU A 203 12.91 7.12 -18.93
CA LEU A 203 12.30 6.00 -19.65
C LEU A 203 12.12 6.32 -21.14
N ASP A 204 12.17 5.27 -21.97
CA ASP A 204 11.85 5.40 -23.41
C ASP A 204 10.36 5.68 -23.65
N SER A 205 9.51 5.19 -22.75
CA SER A 205 8.07 5.45 -22.75
C SER A 205 7.72 6.27 -21.50
N PRO A 206 7.25 7.52 -21.65
CA PRO A 206 6.99 8.38 -20.52
C PRO A 206 5.84 7.84 -19.67
N ILE A 207 5.93 8.11 -18.36
CA ILE A 207 4.84 7.85 -17.43
C ILE A 207 3.82 8.98 -17.56
N GLU A 208 2.55 8.64 -17.74
CA GLU A 208 1.48 9.62 -17.74
C GLU A 208 0.93 9.81 -16.32
N THR A 209 0.92 11.05 -15.82
CA THR A 209 0.24 11.37 -14.55
C THR A 209 -1.26 11.57 -14.80
N VAL A 210 -2.07 10.67 -14.27
CA VAL A 210 -3.53 10.74 -14.32
C VAL A 210 -4.03 11.42 -13.05
N ARG A 211 -4.87 12.44 -13.20
CA ARG A 211 -5.57 13.13 -12.11
C ARG A 211 -7.06 13.09 -12.36
N VAL A 212 -7.80 12.52 -11.41
CA VAL A 212 -9.27 12.44 -11.49
C VAL A 212 -9.87 13.20 -10.33
N ARG A 213 -10.82 14.08 -10.62
CA ARG A 213 -11.50 14.91 -9.62
C ARG A 213 -12.96 14.52 -9.50
N ARG A 214 -13.42 14.33 -8.27
CA ARG A 214 -14.83 14.05 -7.96
C ARG A 214 -15.14 14.49 -6.54
N ASP A 215 -16.31 15.11 -6.35
CA ASP A 215 -16.82 15.57 -5.05
C ASP A 215 -15.81 16.44 -4.27
N GLY A 216 -15.12 17.35 -4.97
CA GLY A 216 -14.11 18.24 -4.39
C GLY A 216 -12.79 17.57 -3.99
N ASN A 217 -12.63 16.28 -4.27
CA ASN A 217 -11.41 15.51 -4.01
C ASN A 217 -10.71 15.13 -5.31
N GLU A 218 -9.41 14.80 -5.21
CA GLU A 218 -8.57 14.36 -6.32
C GLU A 218 -7.92 13.00 -5.99
N ALA A 219 -7.92 12.08 -6.96
CA ALA A 219 -7.08 10.89 -6.92
C ALA A 219 -6.00 11.00 -8.01
N VAL A 220 -4.78 10.59 -7.67
CA VAL A 220 -3.59 10.78 -8.51
C VAL A 220 -2.92 9.43 -8.74
N GLY A 221 -2.59 9.16 -10.00
CA GLY A 221 -1.94 7.93 -10.39
C GLY A 221 -0.96 8.08 -11.55
N HIS A 222 -0.21 7.00 -11.79
CA HIS A 222 0.75 6.86 -12.86
C HIS A 222 0.28 5.77 -13.83
N LEU A 223 -0.04 6.17 -15.06
CA LEU A 223 -0.40 5.28 -16.15
C LEU A 223 0.86 4.91 -16.95
N ARG A 224 1.01 3.61 -17.20
CA ARG A 224 2.00 3.04 -18.11
C ARG A 224 1.30 2.20 -19.17
N LEU A 225 1.78 2.32 -20.40
CA LEU A 225 1.32 1.53 -21.54
C LEU A 225 2.39 0.52 -21.98
N PRO A 226 2.01 -0.71 -22.35
CA PRO A 226 2.96 -1.69 -22.89
C PRO A 226 3.40 -1.28 -24.30
N PRO A 227 4.58 -1.73 -24.76
CA PRO A 227 5.07 -1.41 -26.09
C PRO A 227 4.04 -1.70 -27.20
N GLY A 228 3.82 -0.71 -28.07
CA GLY A 228 2.90 -0.81 -29.20
C GLY A 228 1.42 -0.59 -28.89
N ALA A 229 1.03 -0.33 -27.64
CA ALA A 229 -0.33 0.11 -27.31
C ALA A 229 -0.63 1.47 -27.98
N SER A 230 -1.79 1.57 -28.64
CA SER A 230 -2.21 2.77 -29.38
C SER A 230 -3.72 2.76 -29.60
N ALA A 231 -4.28 3.85 -30.13
CA ALA A 231 -5.70 3.92 -30.48
C ALA A 231 -6.13 2.82 -31.48
N GLN A 232 -5.22 2.37 -32.35
CA GLN A 232 -5.44 1.31 -33.33
C GLN A 232 -5.18 -0.09 -32.75
N LYS A 233 -4.41 -0.19 -31.67
CA LYS A 233 -4.06 -1.44 -31.00
C LYS A 233 -4.35 -1.32 -29.51
N ARG A 234 -5.64 -1.31 -29.18
CA ARG A 234 -6.12 -1.21 -27.79
C ARG A 234 -5.76 -2.44 -26.98
N VAL A 235 -5.28 -2.21 -25.77
CA VAL A 235 -4.85 -3.27 -24.84
C VAL A 235 -5.79 -3.36 -23.63
N PRO A 236 -5.94 -4.54 -23.01
CA PRO A 236 -6.52 -4.64 -21.66
C PRO A 236 -5.70 -3.82 -20.65
N ALA A 237 -6.33 -3.44 -19.54
CA ALA A 237 -5.69 -2.63 -18.52
C ALA A 237 -6.02 -3.09 -17.10
N VAL A 238 -5.16 -2.73 -16.15
CA VAL A 238 -5.34 -2.99 -14.72
C VAL A 238 -5.23 -1.70 -13.90
N LEU A 239 -6.19 -1.51 -12.98
CA LEU A 239 -6.09 -0.52 -11.92
C LEU A 239 -5.36 -1.14 -10.73
N VAL A 240 -4.18 -0.60 -10.42
CA VAL A 240 -3.32 -1.04 -9.31
C VAL A 240 -3.58 -0.14 -8.10
N MET A 241 -4.15 -0.72 -7.05
CA MET A 241 -4.53 -0.04 -5.81
C MET A 241 -3.44 -0.20 -4.75
N CYS A 242 -2.83 0.92 -4.35
CA CYS A 242 -1.79 0.92 -3.33
C CYS A 242 -2.31 0.53 -1.93
N GLY A 243 -1.37 0.19 -1.06
CA GLY A 243 -1.61 -0.03 0.37
C GLY A 243 -1.73 1.29 1.15
N GLY A 244 -1.60 1.23 2.48
CA GLY A 244 -1.65 2.44 3.30
C GLY A 244 -0.36 3.27 3.29
N ASP A 245 0.79 2.61 3.27
CA ASP A 245 2.07 3.20 3.67
C ASP A 245 3.11 3.27 2.54
N MET A 246 2.76 2.76 1.36
CA MET A 246 3.58 2.80 0.14
C MET A 246 2.72 3.31 -1.02
N TYR A 247 3.24 4.27 -1.79
CA TYR A 247 2.48 5.02 -2.77
C TYR A 247 2.87 4.65 -4.21
N LYS A 248 2.25 5.29 -5.21
CA LYS A 248 2.42 4.96 -6.62
C LYS A 248 3.90 4.94 -7.09
N GLU A 249 4.77 5.80 -6.54
CA GLU A 249 6.21 5.82 -6.87
C GLU A 249 6.97 4.62 -6.27
N ASP A 250 6.41 3.93 -5.29
CA ASP A 250 6.97 2.69 -4.70
C ASP A 250 6.47 1.42 -5.40
N ARG A 251 5.52 1.55 -6.32
CA ARG A 251 4.79 0.43 -6.92
C ARG A 251 5.07 0.25 -8.42
N GLU A 252 6.17 0.82 -8.95
CA GLU A 252 6.57 0.62 -10.36
C GLU A 252 6.67 -0.86 -10.73
N LYS A 253 7.15 -1.72 -9.83
CA LYS A 253 7.23 -3.18 -10.06
C LYS A 253 5.88 -3.82 -10.44
N TYR A 254 4.77 -3.30 -9.94
CA TYR A 254 3.44 -3.83 -10.27
C TYR A 254 2.99 -3.35 -11.65
N ALA A 255 3.30 -2.10 -12.01
CA ALA A 255 3.13 -1.64 -13.38
C ALA A 255 3.97 -2.50 -14.33
N GLU A 256 5.27 -2.69 -14.07
CA GLU A 256 6.13 -3.53 -14.91
C GLU A 256 5.65 -4.98 -15.05
N GLY A 257 5.15 -5.59 -13.95
CA GLY A 257 4.57 -6.92 -13.98
C GLY A 257 3.39 -7.02 -14.95
N ALA A 258 2.49 -6.04 -14.92
CA ALA A 258 1.36 -5.94 -15.84
C ALA A 258 1.82 -5.66 -17.29
N LEU A 259 2.76 -4.74 -17.49
CA LEU A 259 3.29 -4.39 -18.81
C LEU A 259 3.95 -5.58 -19.52
N ARG A 260 4.67 -6.44 -18.78
CA ARG A 260 5.29 -7.67 -19.32
C ARG A 260 4.27 -8.66 -19.88
N GLU A 261 3.03 -8.63 -19.36
CA GLU A 261 1.91 -9.44 -19.85
C GLU A 261 1.08 -8.70 -20.92
N GLY A 262 1.50 -7.51 -21.35
CA GLY A 262 0.79 -6.70 -22.35
C GLY A 262 -0.47 -6.03 -21.80
N LEU A 263 -0.54 -5.79 -20.49
CA LEU A 263 -1.57 -5.00 -19.84
C LEU A 263 -1.09 -3.56 -19.63
N ALA A 264 -1.92 -2.56 -19.91
CA ALA A 264 -1.70 -1.21 -19.38
C ALA A 264 -1.92 -1.19 -17.86
N ALA A 265 -1.22 -0.34 -17.13
CA ALA A 265 -1.33 -0.27 -15.68
C ALA A 265 -1.45 1.17 -15.18
N LEU A 266 -2.53 1.46 -14.46
CA LEU A 266 -2.71 2.71 -13.73
C LEU A 266 -2.53 2.45 -12.24
N VAL A 267 -1.45 2.98 -11.66
CA VAL A 267 -1.12 2.84 -10.25
C VAL A 267 -1.56 4.09 -9.51
N VAL A 268 -2.46 3.96 -8.53
CA VAL A 268 -3.10 5.10 -7.85
C VAL A 268 -2.85 5.04 -6.34
N ASP A 269 -2.58 6.21 -5.75
CA ASP A 269 -2.46 6.36 -4.29
C ASP A 269 -3.82 6.10 -3.64
N ALA A 270 -3.83 5.34 -2.54
CA ALA A 270 -5.07 4.99 -1.86
C ALA A 270 -5.73 6.22 -1.21
N PRO A 271 -7.07 6.22 -1.03
CA PRO A 271 -7.75 7.25 -0.24
C PRO A 271 -7.08 7.44 1.13
N GLY A 272 -6.74 8.69 1.43
CA GLY A 272 -6.06 9.14 2.65
C GLY A 272 -4.54 9.04 2.61
N THR A 273 -3.94 8.82 1.44
CA THR A 273 -2.49 8.57 1.29
C THR A 273 -1.91 9.27 0.07
N GLY A 274 -0.60 9.52 0.08
CA GLY A 274 0.11 10.07 -1.08
C GLY A 274 -0.45 11.41 -1.53
N GLN A 275 -0.66 11.56 -2.85
CA GLN A 275 -1.26 12.75 -3.44
C GLN A 275 -2.80 12.69 -3.54
N THR A 276 -3.42 11.56 -3.17
CA THR A 276 -4.88 11.40 -3.19
C THR A 276 -5.52 12.08 -1.98
N THR A 277 -6.51 12.96 -2.22
CA THR A 277 -7.17 13.74 -1.17
C THR A 277 -8.46 13.13 -0.64
N PHE A 278 -9.00 12.10 -1.31
CA PHE A 278 -10.17 11.36 -0.80
C PHE A 278 -9.90 10.83 0.61
N PRO A 279 -10.85 10.87 1.55
CA PRO A 279 -10.64 10.35 2.90
C PRO A 279 -10.57 8.83 2.89
N HIS A 280 -9.84 8.24 3.83
CA HIS A 280 -9.91 6.80 4.06
C HIS A 280 -11.26 6.43 4.69
N ALA A 281 -12.20 6.03 3.86
CA ALA A 281 -13.55 5.69 4.28
C ALA A 281 -14.17 4.76 3.23
N PRO A 282 -15.03 3.79 3.60
CA PRO A 282 -15.69 2.88 2.67
C PRO A 282 -16.32 3.54 1.43
N GLU A 283 -16.87 4.74 1.63
CA GLU A 283 -17.56 5.57 0.63
C GLU A 283 -16.60 6.10 -0.44
N SER A 284 -15.30 6.19 -0.14
CA SER A 284 -14.25 6.60 -1.07
C SER A 284 -13.94 5.56 -2.15
N VAL A 285 -14.74 4.49 -2.28
CA VAL A 285 -14.77 3.63 -3.46
C VAL A 285 -14.95 4.44 -4.76
N VAL A 286 -15.61 5.59 -4.67
CA VAL A 286 -15.79 6.54 -5.76
C VAL A 286 -14.47 7.05 -6.36
N ALA A 287 -13.39 7.13 -5.57
CA ALA A 287 -12.06 7.50 -6.07
C ALA A 287 -11.54 6.46 -7.07
N TRP A 288 -11.73 5.18 -6.74
CA TRP A 288 -11.34 4.06 -7.60
C TRP A 288 -12.22 3.93 -8.84
N GLN A 289 -13.53 4.18 -8.70
CA GLN A 289 -14.44 4.26 -9.85
C GLN A 289 -14.01 5.37 -10.82
N SER A 290 -13.66 6.56 -10.32
CA SER A 290 -13.18 7.66 -11.16
C SER A 290 -11.82 7.36 -11.80
N ALA A 291 -10.92 6.67 -11.11
CA ALA A 291 -9.68 6.19 -11.72
C ALA A 291 -9.95 5.15 -12.82
N LEU A 292 -10.93 4.27 -12.61
CA LEU A 292 -11.38 3.28 -13.60
C LEU A 292 -12.04 3.96 -14.82
N ASP A 293 -12.80 5.04 -14.62
CA ASP A 293 -13.36 5.86 -15.70
C ASP A 293 -12.25 6.43 -16.59
N ALA A 294 -11.25 7.07 -15.98
CA ALA A 294 -10.11 7.63 -16.72
C ALA A 294 -9.31 6.54 -17.44
N LEU A 295 -9.12 5.38 -16.79
CA LEU A 295 -8.43 4.24 -17.39
C LEU A 295 -9.18 3.71 -18.63
N GLY A 296 -10.49 3.49 -18.51
CA GLY A 296 -11.33 2.97 -19.60
C GLY A 296 -11.53 3.95 -20.75
N ALA A 297 -11.42 5.26 -20.48
CA ALA A 297 -11.55 6.31 -21.49
C ALA A 297 -10.26 6.55 -22.31
N HIS A 298 -9.11 6.07 -21.85
CA HIS A 298 -7.84 6.29 -22.52
C HIS A 298 -7.83 5.62 -23.91
N PRO A 299 -7.44 6.31 -25.01
CA PRO A 299 -7.64 5.82 -26.38
C PRO A 299 -6.90 4.52 -26.69
N ALA A 300 -5.78 4.26 -26.03
CA ALA A 300 -5.00 3.03 -26.18
C ALA A 300 -5.51 1.84 -25.35
N ILE A 301 -6.57 2.02 -24.58
CA ILE A 301 -7.11 1.01 -23.66
C ILE A 301 -8.46 0.52 -24.16
N ASP A 302 -8.67 -0.78 -24.00
CA ASP A 302 -9.96 -1.40 -24.20
C ASP A 302 -10.76 -1.37 -22.90
N GLY A 303 -11.72 -0.45 -22.81
CA GLY A 303 -12.56 -0.24 -21.63
C GLY A 303 -13.44 -1.43 -21.25
N GLU A 304 -13.59 -2.43 -22.12
CA GLU A 304 -14.32 -3.67 -21.80
C GLU A 304 -13.44 -4.73 -21.13
N ARG A 305 -12.11 -4.53 -21.12
CA ARG A 305 -11.11 -5.48 -20.60
C ARG A 305 -10.30 -4.87 -19.45
N LEU A 306 -11.01 -4.45 -18.40
CA LEU A 306 -10.43 -3.83 -17.21
C LEU A 306 -10.32 -4.83 -16.05
N GLY A 307 -9.15 -4.92 -15.45
CA GLY A 307 -8.89 -5.68 -14.23
C GLY A 307 -8.51 -4.80 -13.06
N ALA A 308 -8.39 -5.40 -11.88
CA ALA A 308 -7.91 -4.72 -10.67
C ALA A 308 -6.82 -5.53 -9.96
N PHE A 309 -5.83 -4.86 -9.40
CA PHE A 309 -4.80 -5.47 -8.54
C PHE A 309 -4.70 -4.66 -7.25
N GLY A 310 -4.64 -5.34 -6.11
CA GLY A 310 -4.55 -4.68 -4.81
C GLY A 310 -3.68 -5.45 -3.84
N VAL A 311 -2.90 -4.71 -3.05
CA VAL A 311 -2.01 -5.28 -2.03
C VAL A 311 -2.26 -4.65 -0.65
N SER A 312 -2.30 -5.48 0.40
CA SER A 312 -2.60 -5.06 1.77
C SER A 312 -3.99 -4.38 1.83
N ARG A 313 -4.09 -3.13 2.31
CA ARG A 313 -5.33 -2.33 2.20
C ARG A 313 -5.90 -2.29 0.77
N GLY A 314 -5.05 -2.28 -0.24
CA GLY A 314 -5.45 -2.38 -1.65
C GLY A 314 -6.21 -3.68 -1.95
N GLY A 315 -5.90 -4.78 -1.25
CA GLY A 315 -6.58 -6.07 -1.38
C GLY A 315 -8.07 -6.01 -1.00
N LEU A 316 -8.41 -5.25 0.03
CA LEU A 316 -9.81 -4.93 0.36
C LEU A 316 -10.43 -4.02 -0.70
N TRP A 317 -9.69 -2.97 -1.10
CA TRP A 317 -10.19 -1.98 -2.05
C TRP A 317 -10.56 -2.58 -3.40
N VAL A 318 -9.78 -3.53 -3.93
CA VAL A 318 -10.12 -4.17 -5.20
C VAL A 318 -11.40 -4.97 -5.13
N MET A 319 -11.64 -5.68 -4.03
CA MET A 319 -12.89 -6.40 -3.82
C MET A 319 -14.05 -5.43 -3.64
N ARG A 320 -13.88 -4.37 -2.83
CA ARG A 320 -14.92 -3.35 -2.65
C ARG A 320 -15.26 -2.67 -3.98
N LEU A 321 -14.28 -2.27 -4.78
CA LEU A 321 -14.54 -1.73 -6.13
C LEU A 321 -15.30 -2.73 -6.98
N ALA A 322 -14.83 -3.97 -7.08
CA ALA A 322 -15.45 -4.99 -7.92
C ALA A 322 -16.89 -5.32 -7.51
N ALA A 323 -17.21 -5.23 -6.21
CA ALA A 323 -18.57 -5.39 -5.71
C ALA A 323 -19.51 -4.20 -6.04
N HIS A 324 -18.95 -3.03 -6.36
CA HIS A 324 -19.68 -1.82 -6.74
C HIS A 324 -19.65 -1.51 -8.25
N ASP A 325 -18.71 -2.10 -8.99
CA ASP A 325 -18.44 -1.75 -10.39
C ASP A 325 -18.21 -3.00 -11.27
N PRO A 326 -19.20 -3.39 -12.10
CA PRO A 326 -19.14 -4.60 -12.92
C PRO A 326 -18.18 -4.49 -14.12
N ARG A 327 -17.52 -3.34 -14.31
CA ARG A 327 -16.47 -3.19 -15.33
C ARG A 327 -15.20 -3.95 -14.97
N VAL A 328 -14.97 -4.26 -13.68
CA VAL A 328 -13.86 -5.10 -13.25
C VAL A 328 -14.12 -6.56 -13.68
N LYS A 329 -13.43 -7.00 -14.72
CA LYS A 329 -13.58 -8.34 -15.33
C LYS A 329 -12.75 -9.42 -14.63
N GLY A 330 -11.76 -9.04 -13.83
CA GLY A 330 -10.98 -9.96 -13.01
C GLY A 330 -10.12 -9.18 -12.01
N LEU A 331 -9.86 -9.78 -10.85
CA LEU A 331 -9.07 -9.13 -9.81
C LEU A 331 -8.00 -10.03 -9.19
N ILE A 332 -6.90 -9.40 -8.78
CA ILE A 332 -5.88 -9.98 -7.90
C ILE A 332 -5.95 -9.24 -6.57
N SER A 333 -6.22 -9.97 -5.49
CA SER A 333 -6.26 -9.42 -4.14
C SER A 333 -5.22 -10.09 -3.27
N VAL A 334 -4.24 -9.31 -2.82
CA VAL A 334 -3.12 -9.77 -2.00
C VAL A 334 -3.30 -9.25 -0.58
N ALA A 335 -3.39 -10.17 0.39
CA ALA A 335 -3.69 -9.92 1.80
C ALA A 335 -5.00 -9.14 2.03
N PRO A 336 -6.16 -9.67 1.59
CA PRO A 336 -7.45 -9.01 1.80
C PRO A 336 -7.86 -9.01 3.28
N GLY A 337 -7.74 -7.86 3.95
CA GLY A 337 -8.45 -7.60 5.21
C GLY A 337 -9.89 -7.14 4.95
N GLY A 338 -10.77 -7.21 5.95
CA GLY A 338 -12.10 -6.58 5.87
C GLY A 338 -13.13 -7.28 4.97
N VAL A 339 -12.91 -8.55 4.60
CA VAL A 339 -13.90 -9.38 3.89
C VAL A 339 -15.11 -9.65 4.79
N GLY A 340 -14.91 -9.68 6.10
CA GLY A 340 -15.94 -9.92 7.11
C GLY A 340 -15.64 -11.08 8.05
N TYR A 341 -14.37 -11.47 8.16
CA TYR A 341 -13.92 -12.45 9.14
C TYR A 341 -13.67 -11.75 10.49
N TRP A 342 -14.58 -11.94 11.45
CA TRP A 342 -14.50 -11.31 12.77
C TRP A 342 -13.48 -11.98 13.71
N GLY A 343 -13.18 -13.27 13.48
CA GLY A 343 -12.27 -14.04 14.31
C GLY A 343 -12.84 -14.42 15.69
N THR A 344 -12.08 -15.24 16.40
CA THR A 344 -12.32 -15.68 17.78
C THR A 344 -12.06 -14.54 18.79
N PRO A 345 -12.62 -14.59 20.01
CA PRO A 345 -12.30 -13.62 21.06
C PRO A 345 -10.80 -13.44 21.30
N GLU A 346 -10.04 -14.54 21.25
CA GLU A 346 -8.60 -14.57 21.43
C GLU A 346 -7.89 -13.81 20.30
N GLU A 347 -8.19 -14.11 19.03
CA GLU A 347 -7.61 -13.41 17.88
C GLU A 347 -7.90 -11.90 17.92
N ARG A 348 -9.10 -11.51 18.35
CA ARG A 348 -9.47 -10.09 18.46
C ARG A 348 -8.74 -9.37 19.58
N ALA A 349 -8.64 -10.01 20.74
CA ALA A 349 -7.91 -9.47 21.89
C ALA A 349 -6.41 -9.38 21.57
N GLU A 350 -5.86 -10.39 20.91
CA GLU A 350 -4.51 -10.36 20.36
C GLU A 350 -4.39 -9.15 19.45
N TRP A 351 -5.16 -9.04 18.36
CA TRP A 351 -5.11 -7.91 17.43
C TRP A 351 -5.13 -6.53 18.11
N ARG A 352 -5.94 -6.32 19.16
CA ARG A 352 -6.02 -5.02 19.89
C ARG A 352 -4.77 -4.73 20.72
N LYS A 353 -4.33 -5.67 21.56
CA LYS A 353 -3.06 -5.59 22.33
C LYS A 353 -1.90 -5.24 21.41
N ALA A 354 -1.98 -5.83 20.25
CA ALA A 354 -0.95 -5.90 19.26
C ALA A 354 -0.87 -4.54 18.51
N ALA A 355 -2.01 -3.96 18.12
CA ALA A 355 -2.10 -2.60 17.60
C ALA A 355 -1.65 -1.55 18.64
N TYR A 356 -2.02 -1.74 19.91
CA TYR A 356 -1.58 -0.91 21.03
C TYR A 356 -0.05 -0.93 21.19
N GLU A 357 0.57 -2.10 21.21
CA GLU A 357 2.03 -2.22 21.37
C GLU A 357 2.80 -1.50 20.26
N ARG A 358 2.31 -1.55 19.01
CA ARG A 358 2.94 -0.79 17.93
C ARG A 358 2.74 0.71 18.10
N ALA A 359 1.56 1.19 18.46
CA ALA A 359 1.34 2.61 18.75
C ALA A 359 2.19 3.10 19.93
N ARG A 360 2.42 2.22 20.91
CA ARG A 360 3.26 2.47 22.10
C ARG A 360 4.76 2.40 21.82
N LYS A 361 5.21 1.63 20.82
CA LYS A 361 6.62 1.54 20.44
C LYS A 361 7.01 2.55 19.36
N ASN A 362 6.18 2.67 18.33
CA ASN A 362 6.50 3.45 17.13
C ASN A 362 5.71 4.77 17.12
N TRP A 363 6.43 5.86 16.89
CA TRP A 363 5.85 7.17 16.58
C TRP A 363 6.71 7.89 15.55
N PHE A 364 6.18 8.01 14.34
CA PHE A 364 6.80 8.70 13.21
C PHE A 364 6.16 10.08 13.05
N GLY A 365 6.53 11.00 13.93
CA GLY A 365 6.10 12.39 13.89
C GLY A 365 7.06 13.30 14.67
N PRO A 366 6.79 14.61 14.72
CA PRO A 366 7.65 15.56 15.41
C PRO A 366 7.83 15.21 16.89
N ARG A 367 9.02 15.46 17.44
CA ARG A 367 9.30 15.19 18.85
C ARG A 367 8.32 15.91 19.78
N GLY A 368 7.87 15.20 20.80
CA GLY A 368 6.92 15.74 21.78
C GLY A 368 5.46 15.82 21.31
N THR A 369 5.15 15.42 20.06
CA THR A 369 3.76 15.40 19.55
C THR A 369 3.09 14.02 19.66
N ARG A 370 3.80 13.03 20.22
CA ARG A 370 3.30 11.67 20.38
C ARG A 370 2.05 11.66 21.27
N PRO A 371 0.92 11.12 20.79
CA PRO A 371 -0.26 10.98 21.63
C PRO A 371 -0.02 9.94 22.73
N ALA A 372 -0.74 10.08 23.84
CA ALA A 372 -0.77 9.05 24.86
C ALA A 372 -1.29 7.72 24.24
N PRO A 373 -0.57 6.59 24.39
CA PRO A 373 -1.04 5.31 23.89
C PRO A 373 -2.40 4.97 24.50
N ARG A 374 -3.35 4.59 23.65
CA ARG A 374 -4.69 4.19 24.06
C ARG A 374 -5.03 2.83 23.46
N GLU A 375 -5.51 1.92 24.29
CA GLU A 375 -6.03 0.64 23.81
C GLU A 375 -7.42 0.87 23.20
N MET A 376 -7.64 0.25 22.04
CA MET A 376 -8.95 0.22 21.40
C MET A 376 -9.89 -0.67 22.19
N THR A 377 -11.15 -0.27 22.38
CA THR A 377 -12.14 -1.16 23.01
C THR A 377 -12.70 -2.18 22.02
N GLU A 378 -13.33 -3.25 22.51
CA GLU A 378 -13.96 -4.23 21.63
C GLU A 378 -15.13 -3.61 20.83
N GLU A 379 -15.86 -2.67 21.42
CA GLU A 379 -16.94 -1.94 20.76
C GLU A 379 -16.40 -1.07 19.62
N GLU A 380 -15.28 -0.36 19.83
CA GLU A 380 -14.62 0.44 18.79
C GLU A 380 -14.09 -0.44 17.65
N GLN A 381 -13.46 -1.57 17.99
CA GLN A 381 -12.99 -2.55 17.01
C GLN A 381 -14.16 -3.08 16.19
N ARG A 382 -15.28 -3.40 16.84
CA ARG A 382 -16.49 -3.93 16.19
C ARG A 382 -17.14 -2.89 15.28
N ALA A 383 -17.19 -1.63 15.71
CA ALA A 383 -17.72 -0.55 14.89
C ALA A 383 -16.92 -0.37 13.60
N GLU A 384 -15.59 -0.32 13.69
CA GLU A 384 -14.73 -0.22 12.49
C GLU A 384 -14.79 -1.49 11.63
N PHE A 385 -14.86 -2.68 12.24
CA PHE A 385 -15.05 -3.93 11.50
C PHE A 385 -16.33 -3.92 10.66
N LEU A 386 -17.48 -3.59 11.27
CA LEU A 386 -18.76 -3.57 10.56
C LEU A 386 -18.77 -2.52 9.45
N ARG A 387 -18.15 -1.37 9.69
CA ARG A 387 -18.03 -0.28 8.70
C ARG A 387 -17.31 -0.75 7.43
N TRP A 388 -16.24 -1.54 7.56
CA TRP A 388 -15.45 -1.99 6.41
C TRP A 388 -15.88 -3.33 5.81
N SER A 389 -16.47 -4.22 6.60
CA SER A 389 -16.82 -5.60 6.25
C SER A 389 -17.61 -5.71 4.95
N LEU A 390 -17.07 -6.42 3.96
CA LEU A 390 -17.81 -6.70 2.71
C LEU A 390 -19.02 -7.60 2.98
N LYS A 391 -18.89 -8.56 3.88
CA LYS A 391 -19.98 -9.46 4.28
C LYS A 391 -21.15 -8.69 4.90
N ASP A 392 -20.86 -7.91 5.93
CA ASP A 392 -21.91 -7.24 6.72
C ASP A 392 -22.54 -6.06 5.97
N ASN A 393 -21.83 -5.51 4.98
CA ASN A 393 -22.36 -4.51 4.05
C ASN A 393 -23.11 -5.13 2.85
N GLY A 394 -23.26 -6.46 2.79
CA GLY A 394 -23.95 -7.15 1.70
C GLY A 394 -23.28 -6.91 0.34
N LEU A 395 -21.95 -7.01 0.28
CA LEU A 395 -21.17 -6.80 -0.95
C LEU A 395 -20.56 -8.10 -1.51
N LEU A 396 -20.44 -9.16 -0.70
CA LEU A 396 -19.79 -10.41 -1.14
C LEU A 396 -20.50 -11.07 -2.31
N GLN A 397 -21.83 -11.04 -2.35
CA GLN A 397 -22.61 -11.65 -3.43
C GLN A 397 -22.41 -10.96 -4.79
N ASN A 398 -21.90 -9.73 -4.79
CA ASN A 398 -21.62 -8.99 -6.03
C ASN A 398 -20.25 -9.34 -6.63
N LEU A 399 -19.40 -10.06 -5.90
CA LEU A 399 -18.09 -10.52 -6.38
C LEU A 399 -18.27 -11.70 -7.33
N THR A 400 -18.78 -11.47 -8.54
CA THR A 400 -19.09 -12.53 -9.51
C THR A 400 -17.99 -12.79 -10.55
N MET A 401 -17.06 -11.85 -10.69
CA MET A 401 -15.88 -11.95 -11.57
C MET A 401 -14.83 -12.92 -11.02
N PRO A 402 -13.94 -13.47 -11.87
CA PRO A 402 -12.79 -14.25 -11.42
C PRO A 402 -11.90 -13.50 -10.42
N MET A 403 -11.38 -14.21 -9.41
CA MET A 403 -10.52 -13.67 -8.35
C MET A 403 -9.28 -14.54 -8.13
N TYR A 404 -8.13 -13.90 -8.01
CA TYR A 404 -6.86 -14.51 -7.58
C TYR A 404 -6.48 -13.94 -6.22
N LEU A 405 -6.60 -14.77 -5.19
CA LEU A 405 -6.40 -14.42 -3.79
C LEU A 405 -5.05 -14.94 -3.31
N VAL A 406 -4.26 -14.06 -2.69
CA VAL A 406 -2.94 -14.41 -2.16
C VAL A 406 -2.84 -13.98 -0.71
N ASN A 407 -2.38 -14.86 0.18
CA ASN A 407 -1.85 -14.42 1.47
C ASN A 407 -0.90 -15.45 2.10
N GLY A 408 -0.12 -15.02 3.07
CA GLY A 408 0.57 -15.91 3.99
C GLY A 408 -0.38 -16.38 5.10
N LYS A 409 -0.26 -17.64 5.53
CA LYS A 409 -1.12 -18.23 6.56
C LYS A 409 -0.87 -17.63 7.94
N VAL A 410 0.36 -17.15 8.21
CA VAL A 410 0.73 -16.51 9.47
C VAL A 410 0.66 -14.98 9.39
N ASP A 411 -0.11 -14.45 8.43
CA ASP A 411 -0.43 -13.02 8.38
C ASP A 411 -1.32 -12.61 9.56
N HIS A 412 -0.75 -11.80 10.44
CA HIS A 412 -1.41 -11.25 11.62
C HIS A 412 -2.03 -9.87 11.35
N LEU A 413 -1.74 -9.22 10.21
CA LEU A 413 -2.37 -7.96 9.80
C LEU A 413 -3.74 -8.23 9.21
N THR A 414 -3.79 -9.22 8.31
CA THR A 414 -5.02 -9.66 7.67
C THR A 414 -5.18 -11.16 7.91
N PRO A 415 -5.87 -11.56 9.01
CA PRO A 415 -6.02 -12.96 9.35
C PRO A 415 -6.55 -13.77 8.17
N ILE A 416 -5.96 -14.95 7.97
CA ILE A 416 -6.21 -15.81 6.79
C ILE A 416 -7.69 -16.18 6.62
N GLY A 417 -8.48 -16.13 7.70
CA GLY A 417 -9.93 -16.32 7.65
C GLY A 417 -10.65 -15.37 6.69
N ASN A 418 -10.14 -14.16 6.43
CA ASN A 418 -10.72 -13.28 5.41
C ASN A 418 -10.62 -13.87 3.99
N LEU A 419 -9.48 -14.51 3.67
CA LEU A 419 -9.30 -15.16 2.37
C LEU A 419 -10.22 -16.37 2.23
N TYR A 420 -10.32 -17.21 3.26
CA TYR A 420 -11.23 -18.36 3.24
C TYR A 420 -12.69 -17.93 3.11
N LEU A 421 -13.12 -16.91 3.87
CA LEU A 421 -14.46 -16.35 3.77
C LEU A 421 -14.75 -15.79 2.38
N ALA A 422 -13.78 -15.16 1.72
CA ALA A 422 -13.97 -14.66 0.35
C ALA A 422 -14.27 -15.80 -0.65
N LEU A 423 -13.72 -17.00 -0.42
CA LEU A 423 -13.96 -18.18 -1.24
C LEU A 423 -15.33 -18.83 -1.03
N GLU A 424 -16.02 -18.51 0.06
CA GLU A 424 -17.37 -19.01 0.35
C GLU A 424 -18.46 -18.31 -0.49
N SER A 425 -18.09 -17.28 -1.28
CA SER A 425 -19.03 -16.44 -2.03
C SER A 425 -18.75 -16.37 -3.53
N GLY A 426 -19.83 -16.20 -4.30
CA GLY A 426 -19.83 -16.07 -5.76
C GLY A 426 -19.79 -17.40 -6.51
N PRO A 427 -19.41 -17.40 -7.80
CA PRO A 427 -19.52 -18.58 -8.66
C PRO A 427 -18.60 -19.75 -8.23
N PRO A 428 -18.95 -21.00 -8.59
CA PRO A 428 -18.13 -22.18 -8.27
C PRO A 428 -16.82 -22.27 -9.06
N THR A 429 -16.61 -21.40 -10.05
CA THR A 429 -15.41 -21.37 -10.89
C THR A 429 -14.79 -19.97 -10.88
N GLY A 430 -13.54 -19.83 -11.37
CA GLY A 430 -12.84 -18.54 -11.42
C GLY A 430 -12.26 -18.09 -10.09
N ARG A 431 -12.12 -19.00 -9.10
CA ARG A 431 -11.48 -18.72 -7.81
C ARG A 431 -10.10 -19.38 -7.77
N VAL A 432 -9.06 -18.58 -7.56
CA VAL A 432 -7.70 -19.08 -7.31
C VAL A 432 -7.26 -18.61 -5.94
N ALA A 433 -6.78 -19.53 -5.11
CA ALA A 433 -6.17 -19.23 -3.83
C ALA A 433 -4.69 -19.65 -3.85
N ARG A 434 -3.83 -18.75 -3.36
CA ARG A 434 -2.41 -19.01 -3.06
C ARG A 434 -2.17 -18.67 -1.59
N VAL A 435 -2.22 -19.71 -0.76
CA VAL A 435 -2.00 -19.60 0.68
C VAL A 435 -0.67 -20.26 1.01
N TYR A 436 0.27 -19.48 1.52
CA TYR A 436 1.62 -19.95 1.86
C TYR A 436 1.71 -20.22 3.38
N PRO A 437 1.93 -21.46 3.82
CA PRO A 437 1.80 -21.84 5.23
C PRO A 437 2.83 -21.19 6.17
N ASP A 438 4.01 -20.85 5.64
CA ASP A 438 5.18 -20.35 6.34
C ASP A 438 5.52 -18.89 5.97
N ASP A 439 4.54 -18.16 5.44
CA ASP A 439 4.69 -16.77 5.03
C ASP A 439 3.69 -15.87 5.76
N GLY A 440 4.03 -14.59 5.87
CA GLY A 440 3.24 -13.59 6.58
C GLY A 440 2.47 -12.68 5.63
N HIS A 441 2.28 -11.44 6.07
CA HIS A 441 1.57 -10.43 5.29
C HIS A 441 2.09 -10.34 3.86
N ILE A 442 1.14 -10.26 2.91
CA ILE A 442 1.34 -10.19 1.44
C ILE A 442 2.09 -11.38 0.81
N ALA A 443 2.36 -12.44 1.58
CA ALA A 443 3.20 -13.55 1.14
C ALA A 443 4.51 -13.06 0.51
N ALA A 444 5.23 -12.17 1.20
CA ALA A 444 6.40 -11.47 0.67
C ALA A 444 7.54 -12.44 0.29
N LYS A 445 7.73 -13.51 1.06
CA LYS A 445 8.75 -14.53 0.78
C LYS A 445 8.48 -15.21 -0.58
N ASN A 446 7.21 -15.39 -0.94
CA ASN A 446 6.79 -16.11 -2.14
C ASN A 446 6.35 -15.20 -3.31
N GLU A 447 6.59 -13.88 -3.24
CA GLU A 447 6.18 -12.93 -4.31
C GLU A 447 6.76 -13.25 -5.69
N ARG A 448 7.97 -13.81 -5.74
CA ARG A 448 8.60 -14.23 -7.00
C ARG A 448 7.86 -15.38 -7.69
N GLU A 449 7.08 -16.15 -6.94
CA GLU A 449 6.25 -17.23 -7.46
C GLU A 449 4.86 -16.72 -7.82
N TRP A 450 4.14 -16.14 -6.84
CA TRP A 450 2.74 -15.76 -7.06
C TRP A 450 2.58 -14.53 -7.95
N GLY A 451 3.54 -13.61 -7.98
CA GLY A 451 3.47 -12.37 -8.75
C GLY A 451 3.37 -12.62 -10.26
N PRO A 452 4.38 -13.25 -10.90
CA PRO A 452 4.33 -13.59 -12.33
C PRO A 452 3.18 -14.53 -12.69
N ALA A 453 2.79 -15.45 -11.78
CA ALA A 453 1.64 -16.32 -12.00
C ALA A 453 0.32 -15.53 -12.00
N GLY A 454 0.16 -14.59 -11.07
CA GLY A 454 -1.01 -13.72 -10.95
C GLY A 454 -1.18 -12.83 -12.18
N TRP A 455 -0.12 -12.18 -12.66
CA TRP A 455 -0.20 -11.33 -13.85
C TRP A 455 -0.60 -12.11 -15.11
N ARG A 456 0.01 -13.28 -15.34
CA ARG A 456 -0.38 -14.19 -16.44
C ARG A 456 -1.84 -14.63 -16.33
N TRP A 457 -2.27 -14.98 -15.12
CA TRP A 457 -3.66 -15.35 -14.88
C TRP A 457 -4.62 -14.20 -15.19
N LEU A 458 -4.34 -12.98 -14.72
CA LEU A 458 -5.20 -11.83 -14.98
C LEU A 458 -5.24 -11.52 -16.47
N ARG A 459 -4.10 -11.59 -17.17
CA ARG A 459 -4.03 -11.43 -18.61
C ARG A 459 -4.91 -12.42 -19.37
N GLN A 460 -5.00 -13.67 -18.90
CA GLN A 460 -5.89 -14.68 -19.47
C GLN A 460 -7.36 -14.33 -19.22
N GLN A 461 -7.72 -13.90 -18.01
CA GLN A 461 -9.11 -13.52 -17.69
C GLN A 461 -9.58 -12.31 -18.50
N LEU A 462 -8.69 -11.35 -18.79
CA LEU A 462 -9.03 -10.15 -19.53
C LEU A 462 -9.09 -10.36 -21.05
N THR A 463 -8.74 -11.54 -21.58
CA THR A 463 -8.87 -11.82 -23.03
C THR A 463 -9.44 -13.18 -23.38
N ALA A 464 -9.95 -13.90 -22.39
CA ALA A 464 -10.93 -14.95 -22.64
C ALA A 464 -12.22 -14.28 -23.11
#